data_AF-A0AAW2M8E7-F1
#
_entry.id   AF-A0AAW2M8E7-F1
#
_cell.length_a   1.000
_cell.length_b   1.000
_cell.length_c   1.000
_cell.angle_alpha   90.00
_cell.angle_beta   90.00
_cell.angle_gamma   90.00
#
_symmetry.space_group_name_H-M   'P 1'
#
loop_
_entity.id
_entity.type
_entity.pdbx_description
1 polymer ?
#
loop_
_entity_poly.entity_id
_entity_poly.type
_entity_poly.pdbx_seq_one_letter_code
_entity_poly.pdbx_strand_id
1 'polypeptide(L)'
;MDSTQTTASAAAATGGVAAGGNGMMITQSNDASPVDSSATTAGTASTPTDDQKQNLTQVINSIQKTLGLLHQLYLTVSSYNVASQLPLLQRLNNLVLELDNMTRLAEKCNIQVPMEVLNLIDDGKNPDEFTRDVLNSCIAKNQITKGKTDAFKGMRRHLLEELEQSFPDEVETYREIRAASAAEAKRAAQAQSMLPNGDVKVKAEN
;
A
#
# COMPACT_ATOMS: atom_id res chain seq x y z
N MET A 1 16.97 44.98 -45.24
CA MET A 1 15.54 44.99 -45.57
C MET A 1 14.93 43.89 -44.70
N ASP A 2 14.13 44.11 -43.68
CA ASP A 2 13.37 45.26 -43.20
C ASP A 2 13.11 45.07 -41.69
N SER A 3 12.81 46.17 -41.01
CA SER A 3 12.65 46.31 -39.56
C SER A 3 11.20 46.10 -39.10
N THR A 4 10.96 46.20 -37.77
CA THR A 4 9.67 46.54 -37.10
C THR A 4 8.62 45.42 -37.00
N GLN A 5 7.66 45.34 -36.08
CA GLN A 5 7.35 45.96 -34.78
C GLN A 5 6.06 45.27 -34.28
N THR A 6 5.95 45.15 -32.96
CA THR A 6 4.77 45.05 -32.09
C THR A 6 3.35 45.13 -32.68
N THR A 7 2.47 44.23 -32.25
CA THR A 7 1.06 44.57 -31.91
C THR A 7 0.59 43.77 -30.70
N ALA A 8 -0.07 44.47 -29.78
CA ALA A 8 -0.77 43.96 -28.62
C ALA A 8 -2.29 44.19 -28.76
N SER A 9 -3.06 43.49 -27.91
CA SER A 9 -4.38 43.87 -27.31
C SER A 9 -5.68 43.34 -27.92
N ALA A 10 -6.45 42.63 -27.08
CA ALA A 10 -7.89 42.79 -26.71
C ALA A 10 -8.40 41.43 -26.13
N ALA A 11 -8.86 41.22 -24.88
CA ALA A 11 -9.85 41.85 -23.99
C ALA A 11 -11.32 41.44 -24.23
N ALA A 12 -11.88 40.59 -23.33
CA ALA A 12 -13.27 40.49 -22.81
C ALA A 12 -13.35 39.20 -21.94
N ALA A 13 -13.66 39.13 -20.64
CA ALA A 13 -14.63 39.76 -19.72
C ALA A 13 -16.08 39.24 -19.84
N THR A 14 -16.49 38.30 -18.97
CA THR A 14 -17.78 38.18 -18.22
C THR A 14 -17.80 36.80 -17.51
N GLY A 15 -17.85 36.72 -16.17
CA GLY A 15 -19.06 36.76 -15.32
C GLY A 15 -19.68 35.34 -15.24
N GLY A 16 -19.72 34.59 -14.15
CA GLY A 16 -19.89 34.93 -12.74
C GLY A 16 -21.34 34.61 -12.31
N VAL A 17 -21.61 33.43 -11.74
CA VAL A 17 -22.73 33.23 -10.79
C VAL A 17 -22.35 32.15 -9.77
N ALA A 18 -22.48 32.52 -8.50
CA ALA A 18 -22.31 31.70 -7.31
C ALA A 18 -23.68 31.34 -6.71
N ALA A 19 -23.77 30.19 -6.04
CA ALA A 19 -24.68 29.88 -4.95
C ALA A 19 -24.09 28.62 -4.26
N GLY A 20 -23.79 28.55 -2.96
CA GLY A 20 -24.25 29.30 -1.80
C GLY A 20 -25.04 28.35 -0.91
N GLY A 21 -24.49 27.93 0.24
CA GLY A 21 -25.22 27.08 1.20
C GLY A 21 -24.40 26.50 2.36
N ASN A 22 -24.04 27.36 3.33
CA ASN A 22 -23.40 27.10 4.62
C ASN A 22 -24.05 26.02 5.53
N GLY A 23 -23.28 25.51 6.52
CA GLY A 23 -23.85 25.04 7.78
C GLY A 23 -22.88 24.32 8.74
N MET A 24 -22.24 25.06 9.64
CA MET A 24 -21.40 24.59 10.76
C MET A 24 -22.25 24.11 11.95
N MET A 25 -21.94 22.96 12.56
CA MET A 25 -22.24 22.66 13.96
C MET A 25 -21.19 21.72 14.58
N ILE A 26 -20.62 22.17 15.70
CA ILE A 26 -19.73 21.47 16.62
C ILE A 26 -20.58 20.57 17.52
N THR A 27 -20.12 19.35 17.83
CA THR A 27 -20.37 18.73 19.14
C THR A 27 -19.19 17.84 19.50
N GLN A 28 -18.46 18.26 20.54
CA GLN A 28 -17.56 17.43 21.33
C GLN A 28 -18.37 16.38 22.08
N SER A 29 -17.93 15.13 22.05
CA SER A 29 -18.20 14.16 23.10
C SER A 29 -16.86 13.59 23.55
N ASN A 30 -16.33 14.20 24.61
CA ASN A 30 -15.42 13.52 25.52
C ASN A 30 -16.23 12.41 26.19
N ASP A 31 -15.83 11.15 26.00
CA ASP A 31 -16.13 10.11 26.97
C ASP A 31 -14.81 9.55 27.47
N ALA A 32 -14.54 9.82 28.74
CA ALA A 32 -13.37 9.38 29.46
C ALA A 32 -13.84 8.41 30.55
N SER A 33 -13.19 7.24 30.58
CA SER A 33 -12.97 6.36 31.74
C SER A 33 -14.07 5.32 32.05
N PRO A 34 -13.73 4.12 32.60
CA PRO A 34 -12.62 3.91 33.53
C PRO A 34 -11.65 2.77 33.24
N VAL A 35 -10.42 3.05 33.65
CA VAL A 35 -9.44 2.17 34.29
C VAL A 35 -10.03 0.88 34.87
N ASP A 36 -9.60 -0.27 34.38
CA ASP A 36 -9.51 -1.49 35.18
C ASP A 36 -8.03 -1.85 35.35
N SER A 37 -7.52 -1.49 36.51
CA SER A 37 -6.26 -1.99 37.04
C SER A 37 -6.50 -3.37 37.61
N SER A 38 -6.23 -4.40 36.82
CA SER A 38 -6.04 -5.76 37.31
C SER A 38 -4.69 -6.27 36.84
N ALA A 39 -3.67 -5.98 37.65
CA ALA A 39 -2.37 -6.62 37.55
C ALA A 39 -2.51 -8.09 37.98
N THR A 40 -2.47 -9.01 37.01
CA THR A 40 -1.98 -10.36 37.25
C THR A 40 -1.05 -10.77 36.10
N THR A 41 0.23 -10.86 36.44
CA THR A 41 1.34 -11.37 35.65
C THR A 41 1.09 -12.81 35.18
N ALA A 42 1.07 -13.04 33.85
CA ALA A 42 1.54 -14.27 33.22
C ALA A 42 1.58 -14.14 31.68
N GLY A 43 2.78 -14.04 31.12
CA GLY A 43 3.10 -14.41 29.73
C GLY A 43 2.47 -13.57 28.62
N THR A 44 3.12 -12.48 28.20
CA THR A 44 2.95 -11.96 26.85
C THR A 44 3.39 -13.03 25.85
N ALA A 45 2.45 -13.80 25.34
CA ALA A 45 2.59 -14.43 24.04
C ALA A 45 2.61 -13.28 23.02
N SER A 46 3.81 -12.80 22.67
CA SER A 46 3.98 -11.88 21.55
C SER A 46 3.41 -12.56 20.30
N THR A 47 2.54 -11.85 19.60
CA THR A 47 2.08 -12.35 18.30
C THR A 47 3.30 -12.38 17.35
N PRO A 48 3.41 -13.36 16.44
CA PRO A 48 4.57 -13.47 15.55
C PRO A 48 4.85 -12.20 14.73
N THR A 49 3.81 -11.37 14.52
CA THR A 49 3.90 -10.06 13.86
C THR A 49 4.62 -8.99 14.69
N ASP A 50 4.46 -8.99 16.01
CA ASP A 50 5.12 -8.02 16.90
C ASP A 50 6.62 -8.31 17.01
N ASP A 51 6.98 -9.59 17.07
CA ASP A 51 8.39 -10.02 17.09
C ASP A 51 9.12 -9.55 15.82
N GLN A 52 8.50 -9.67 14.64
CA GLN A 52 9.10 -9.20 13.38
C GLN A 52 9.34 -7.68 13.36
N LYS A 53 8.38 -6.89 13.85
CA LYS A 53 8.53 -5.43 13.96
C LYS A 53 9.63 -5.04 14.93
N GLN A 54 9.75 -5.76 16.05
CA GLN A 54 10.81 -5.53 17.02
C GLN A 54 12.19 -5.87 16.44
N ASN A 55 12.33 -7.00 15.75
CA ASN A 55 13.57 -7.37 15.06
C ASN A 55 13.97 -6.31 14.02
N LEU A 56 13.02 -5.81 13.22
CA LEU A 56 13.28 -4.74 12.25
C LEU A 56 13.76 -3.45 12.93
N THR A 57 13.15 -3.08 14.05
CA THR A 57 13.56 -1.91 14.83
C THR A 57 14.98 -2.06 15.36
N GLN A 58 15.38 -3.26 15.79
CA GLN A 58 16.75 -3.54 16.23
C GLN A 58 17.76 -3.38 15.08
N VAL A 59 17.43 -3.89 13.88
CA VAL A 59 18.28 -3.72 12.68
C VAL A 59 18.41 -2.24 12.32
N ILE A 60 17.31 -1.48 12.32
CA ILE A 60 17.31 -0.03 12.03
C ILE A 60 18.24 0.70 13.01
N ASN A 61 18.12 0.42 14.31
CA ASN A 61 18.97 1.03 15.34
C ASN A 61 20.46 0.67 15.15
N SER A 62 20.77 -0.57 14.77
CA SER A 62 22.15 -1.00 14.48
C SER A 62 22.73 -0.31 13.24
N ILE A 63 21.93 -0.13 12.18
CA ILE A 63 22.32 0.64 10.98
C ILE A 63 22.63 2.10 11.36
N GLN A 64 21.76 2.75 12.15
CA GLN A 64 21.99 4.12 12.62
C GLN A 64 23.25 4.23 13.47
N LYS A 65 23.49 3.27 14.37
CA LYS A 65 24.70 3.22 15.19
C LYS A 65 25.95 3.04 14.32
N THR A 66 25.90 2.16 13.31
CA THR A 66 26.98 1.95 12.34
C THR A 66 27.32 3.23 11.59
N LEU A 67 26.31 3.96 11.11
CA LEU A 67 26.49 5.26 10.45
C LEU A 67 27.16 6.28 11.38
N GLY A 68 26.74 6.33 12.65
CA GLY A 68 27.36 7.19 13.67
C GLY A 68 28.83 6.85 13.93
N LEU A 69 29.16 5.56 14.05
CA LEU A 69 30.55 5.10 14.20
C LEU A 69 31.40 5.44 12.98
N LEU A 70 30.85 5.27 11.77
CA LEU A 70 31.53 5.61 10.52
C LEU A 70 31.82 7.11 10.41
N HIS A 71 30.84 7.96 10.75
CA HIS A 71 31.02 9.40 10.76
C HIS A 71 32.08 9.84 11.78
N GLN A 72 32.04 9.26 12.98
CA GLN A 72 33.00 9.57 14.03
C GLN A 72 34.42 9.08 13.69
N LEU A 73 34.54 7.96 12.98
CA LEU A 73 35.80 7.49 12.40
C LEU A 73 36.31 8.48 11.36
N TYR A 74 35.45 8.92 10.43
CA TYR A 74 35.77 9.94 9.43
C TYR A 74 36.33 11.21 10.08
N LEU A 75 35.68 11.75 11.11
CA LEU A 75 36.16 12.96 11.80
C LEU A 75 37.55 12.76 12.43
N THR A 76 37.77 11.59 13.04
CA THR A 76 39.06 11.25 13.68
C THR A 76 40.18 11.14 12.64
N VAL A 77 39.89 10.54 11.47
CA VAL A 77 40.86 10.39 10.37
C VAL A 77 41.11 11.73 9.68
N SER A 78 40.06 12.52 9.43
CA SER A 78 40.16 13.83 8.78
C SER A 78 40.94 14.86 9.59
N SER A 79 41.01 14.71 10.91
CA SER A 79 41.72 15.61 11.83
C SER A 79 42.78 14.88 12.65
N TYR A 80 43.46 13.92 12.00
CA TYR A 80 44.39 13.03 12.67
C TYR A 80 45.54 13.78 13.36
N ASN A 81 45.80 13.41 14.60
CA ASN A 81 46.98 13.82 15.36
C ASN A 81 47.52 12.65 16.21
N VAL A 82 48.71 12.80 16.79
CA VAL A 82 49.37 11.73 17.57
C VAL A 82 48.53 11.26 18.78
N ALA A 83 47.79 12.16 19.42
CA ALA A 83 46.91 11.81 20.54
C ALA A 83 45.67 11.00 20.10
N SER A 84 45.28 11.09 18.82
CA SER A 84 44.15 10.37 18.26
C SER A 84 44.45 8.92 17.83
N GLN A 85 45.72 8.48 17.90
CA GLN A 85 46.14 7.15 17.45
C GLN A 85 45.43 6.01 18.19
N LEU A 86 45.35 6.07 19.52
CA LEU A 86 44.66 5.04 20.31
C LEU A 86 43.13 5.09 20.11
N PRO A 87 42.46 6.25 20.19
CA PRO A 87 41.04 6.38 19.84
C PRO A 87 40.69 5.87 18.44
N LEU A 88 41.55 6.09 17.45
CA LEU A 88 41.34 5.62 16.08
C LEU A 88 41.21 4.09 16.03
N LEU A 89 42.15 3.37 16.65
CA LEU A 89 42.12 1.90 16.71
C LEU A 89 40.88 1.39 17.44
N GLN A 90 40.49 2.03 18.54
CA GLN A 90 39.28 1.69 19.28
C GLN A 90 38.01 1.90 18.41
N ARG A 91 37.94 3.00 17.67
CA ARG A 91 36.81 3.29 16.77
C ARG A 91 36.71 2.31 15.61
N LEU A 92 37.84 1.90 15.03
CA LEU A 92 37.88 0.90 13.98
C LEU A 92 37.37 -0.45 14.49
N ASN A 93 37.89 -0.92 15.64
CA ASN A 93 37.43 -2.16 16.25
C ASN A 93 35.93 -2.12 16.59
N ASN A 94 35.43 -1.00 17.12
CA ASN A 94 34.00 -0.82 17.38
C ASN A 94 33.15 -0.88 16.11
N LEU A 95 33.62 -0.32 15.00
CA LEU A 95 32.92 -0.41 13.72
C LEU A 95 32.85 -1.87 13.23
N VAL A 96 33.95 -2.62 13.32
CA VAL A 96 33.97 -4.05 12.94
C VAL A 96 33.01 -4.87 13.79
N LEU A 97 33.00 -4.65 15.11
CA LEU A 97 32.08 -5.33 16.03
C LEU A 97 30.61 -5.01 15.73
N GLU A 98 30.30 -3.76 15.38
CA GLU A 98 28.93 -3.37 15.05
C GLU A 98 28.49 -3.92 13.69
N LEU A 99 29.37 -4.00 12.69
CA LEU A 99 29.07 -4.61 11.39
C LEU A 99 28.77 -6.12 11.51
N ASP A 100 29.52 -6.83 12.36
CA ASP A 100 29.22 -8.22 12.71
C ASP A 100 27.85 -8.35 13.39
N ASN A 101 27.55 -7.44 14.33
CA ASN A 101 26.25 -7.40 14.99
C ASN A 101 25.09 -7.12 14.03
N MET A 102 25.26 -6.16 13.13
CA MET A 102 24.28 -5.82 12.11
C MET A 102 23.98 -7.02 11.20
N THR A 103 25.02 -7.78 10.81
CA THR A 103 24.87 -8.99 9.99
C THR A 103 24.05 -10.06 10.71
N ARG A 104 24.36 -10.34 11.98
CA ARG A 104 23.61 -11.29 12.81
C ARG A 104 22.17 -10.87 13.08
N LEU A 105 21.90 -9.57 13.22
CA LEU A 105 20.54 -9.06 13.39
C LEU A 105 19.74 -9.20 12.08
N ALA A 106 20.38 -9.01 10.92
CA ALA A 106 19.75 -9.12 9.62
C ALA A 106 19.23 -10.54 9.32
N GLU A 107 19.88 -11.60 9.82
CA GLU A 107 19.42 -12.99 9.69
C GLU A 107 18.01 -13.23 10.27
N LYS A 108 17.59 -12.41 11.24
CA LYS A 108 16.26 -12.50 11.87
C LYS A 108 15.17 -11.74 11.11
N CYS A 109 15.54 -10.98 10.07
CA CYS A 109 14.62 -10.20 9.25
C CYS A 109 14.34 -10.89 7.92
N ASN A 110 13.33 -11.76 7.89
CA ASN A 110 12.90 -12.43 6.66
C ASN A 110 11.89 -11.58 5.86
N ILE A 111 12.38 -10.51 5.21
CA ILE A 111 11.58 -9.61 4.38
C ILE A 111 11.94 -9.82 2.91
N GLN A 112 10.94 -10.04 2.06
CA GLN A 112 11.14 -10.08 0.60
C GLN A 112 11.02 -8.67 0.03
N VAL A 113 12.03 -8.26 -0.73
CA VAL A 113 12.08 -6.95 -1.37
C VAL A 113 12.09 -7.16 -2.88
N PRO A 114 11.14 -6.56 -3.64
CA PRO A 114 11.14 -6.62 -5.10
C PRO A 114 12.42 -5.99 -5.70
N MET A 115 12.92 -6.55 -6.79
CA MET A 115 14.15 -6.05 -7.45
C MET A 115 13.98 -4.63 -7.98
N GLU A 116 12.77 -4.24 -8.40
CA GLU A 116 12.49 -2.87 -8.84
C GLU A 116 12.71 -1.85 -7.73
N VAL A 117 12.44 -2.20 -6.47
CA VAL A 117 12.70 -1.34 -5.31
C VAL A 117 14.20 -1.17 -5.11
N LEU A 118 14.99 -2.24 -5.28
CA LEU A 118 16.46 -2.16 -5.21
C LEU A 118 17.02 -1.23 -6.29
N ASN A 119 16.53 -1.34 -7.54
CA ASN A 119 16.98 -0.48 -8.64
C ASN A 119 16.67 1.00 -8.35
N LEU A 120 15.52 1.32 -7.74
CA LEU A 120 15.21 2.70 -7.34
C LEU A 120 16.20 3.23 -6.30
N ILE A 121 16.62 2.40 -5.35
CA ILE A 121 17.60 2.78 -4.33
C ILE A 121 18.97 3.05 -4.98
N ASP A 122 19.42 2.18 -5.89
CA ASP A 122 20.70 2.34 -6.60
C ASP A 122 20.72 3.60 -7.47
N ASP A 123 19.59 3.95 -8.09
CA ASP A 123 19.40 5.19 -8.86
C ASP A 123 19.25 6.44 -7.98
N GLY A 124 19.19 6.30 -6.66
CA GLY A 124 18.97 7.40 -5.71
C GLY A 124 17.55 7.98 -5.74
N LYS A 125 16.56 7.22 -6.24
CA LYS A 125 15.14 7.58 -6.24
C LYS A 125 14.44 7.11 -4.96
N ASN A 126 13.25 7.65 -4.71
CA ASN A 126 12.44 7.24 -3.56
C ASN A 126 11.83 5.84 -3.82
N PRO A 127 12.08 4.80 -3.00
CA PRO A 127 11.47 3.49 -3.16
C PRO A 127 9.93 3.49 -3.06
N ASP A 128 9.33 4.50 -2.42
CA ASP A 128 7.87 4.64 -2.34
C ASP A 128 7.21 4.88 -3.71
N GLU A 129 7.99 5.32 -4.71
CA GLU A 129 7.54 5.44 -6.09
C GLU A 129 7.04 4.10 -6.65
N PHE A 130 7.75 3.00 -6.35
CA PHE A 130 7.30 1.66 -6.73
C PHE A 130 5.94 1.33 -6.12
N THR A 131 5.78 1.56 -4.81
CA THR A 131 4.52 1.31 -4.10
C THR A 131 3.37 2.11 -4.71
N ARG A 132 3.61 3.40 -4.99
CA ARG A 132 2.66 4.30 -5.64
C ARG A 132 2.28 3.80 -7.04
N ASP A 133 3.25 3.39 -7.84
CA ASP A 133 3.03 2.96 -9.22
C ASP A 133 2.27 1.61 -9.28
N VAL A 134 2.58 0.68 -8.38
CA VAL A 134 1.82 -0.57 -8.21
C VAL A 134 0.37 -0.28 -7.83
N LEU A 135 0.15 0.62 -6.87
CA LEU A 135 -1.19 1.01 -6.44
C LEU A 135 -1.98 1.64 -7.58
N ASN A 136 -1.39 2.59 -8.30
CA ASN A 136 -2.00 3.25 -9.45
C ASN A 136 -2.29 2.27 -10.60
N SER A 137 -1.37 1.35 -10.87
CA SER A 137 -1.55 0.27 -11.86
C SER A 137 -2.73 -0.64 -11.48
N CYS A 138 -2.86 -0.97 -10.19
CA CYS A 138 -3.98 -1.75 -9.67
C CYS A 138 -5.32 -1.02 -9.86
N ILE A 139 -5.38 0.26 -9.51
CA ILE A 139 -6.57 1.11 -9.70
C ILE A 139 -6.97 1.16 -11.17
N ALA A 140 -6.02 1.45 -12.07
CA ALA A 140 -6.26 1.53 -13.50
C ALA A 140 -6.74 0.18 -14.07
N LYS A 141 -6.07 -0.93 -13.71
CA LYS A 141 -6.48 -2.27 -14.13
C LYS A 141 -7.86 -2.65 -13.60
N ASN A 142 -8.20 -2.28 -12.37
CA ASN A 142 -9.52 -2.51 -11.79
C ASN A 142 -10.61 -1.76 -12.57
N GLN A 143 -10.39 -0.48 -12.86
CA GLN A 143 -11.32 0.33 -13.66
C GLN A 143 -11.49 -0.22 -15.07
N ILE A 144 -10.39 -0.58 -15.75
CA ILE A 144 -10.44 -1.20 -17.08
C ILE A 144 -11.23 -2.53 -17.03
N THR A 145 -10.98 -3.36 -16.01
CA THR A 145 -11.67 -4.65 -15.86
C THR A 145 -13.16 -4.46 -15.61
N LYS A 146 -13.53 -3.48 -14.78
CA LYS A 146 -14.92 -3.09 -14.57
C LYS A 146 -15.57 -2.59 -15.85
N GLY A 147 -14.92 -1.68 -16.58
CA GLY A 147 -15.40 -1.15 -17.85
C GLY A 147 -15.60 -2.24 -18.90
N LYS A 148 -14.65 -3.19 -19.04
CA LYS A 148 -14.81 -4.36 -19.91
C LYS A 148 -16.01 -5.21 -19.48
N THR A 149 -16.14 -5.50 -18.19
CA THR A 149 -17.27 -6.29 -17.65
C THR A 149 -18.60 -5.62 -17.95
N ASP A 150 -18.70 -4.30 -17.75
CA ASP A 150 -19.92 -3.54 -17.97
C ASP A 150 -20.25 -3.42 -19.47
N ALA A 151 -19.24 -3.29 -20.34
CA ALA A 151 -19.42 -3.36 -21.79
C ALA A 151 -19.97 -4.73 -22.23
N PHE A 152 -19.42 -5.84 -21.72
CA PHE A 152 -19.94 -7.18 -22.02
C PHE A 152 -21.37 -7.38 -21.50
N LYS A 153 -21.68 -6.87 -20.29
CA LYS A 153 -23.06 -6.87 -19.78
C LYS A 153 -24.01 -6.07 -20.67
N GLY A 154 -23.55 -4.91 -21.15
CA GLY A 154 -24.30 -4.04 -22.06
C GLY A 154 -24.58 -4.71 -23.40
N MET A 155 -23.55 -5.26 -24.05
CA MET A 155 -23.68 -6.00 -25.31
C MET A 155 -24.63 -7.18 -25.17
N ARG A 156 -24.52 -7.95 -24.08
CA ARG A 156 -25.44 -9.06 -23.79
C ARG A 156 -26.89 -8.60 -23.65
N ARG A 157 -27.13 -7.46 -23.00
CA ARG A 157 -28.48 -6.90 -22.83
C ARG A 157 -29.09 -6.50 -24.16
N HIS A 158 -28.35 -5.74 -24.98
CA HIS A 158 -28.82 -5.32 -26.30
C HIS A 158 -29.09 -6.51 -27.22
N LEU A 159 -28.21 -7.51 -27.21
CA LEU A 159 -28.43 -8.72 -28.00
C LEU A 159 -29.70 -9.46 -27.59
N LEU A 160 -29.98 -9.54 -26.28
CA LEU A 160 -31.20 -10.18 -25.78
C LEU A 160 -32.46 -9.40 -26.13
N GLU A 161 -32.41 -8.07 -26.10
CA GLU A 161 -33.54 -7.20 -26.47
C GLU A 161 -33.92 -7.36 -27.95
N GLU A 162 -32.94 -7.36 -28.86
CA GLU A 162 -33.16 -7.59 -30.30
C GLU A 162 -33.68 -9.01 -30.60
N LEU A 163 -33.15 -10.01 -29.88
CA LEU A 163 -33.61 -11.39 -30.00
C LEU A 163 -35.04 -11.56 -29.48
N GLU A 164 -35.43 -10.89 -28.40
CA GLU A 164 -36.77 -10.96 -27.82
C GLU A 164 -37.83 -10.42 -28.79
N GLN A 165 -37.47 -9.39 -29.57
CA GLN A 165 -38.33 -8.83 -30.61
C GLN A 165 -38.49 -9.74 -31.83
N SER A 166 -37.47 -10.58 -32.12
CA SER A 166 -37.41 -11.42 -33.32
C SER A 166 -37.84 -12.88 -33.08
N PHE A 167 -37.57 -13.41 -31.88
CA PHE A 167 -37.60 -14.82 -31.49
C PHE A 167 -37.97 -14.97 -29.98
N PRO A 168 -39.21 -14.68 -29.59
CA PRO A 168 -39.60 -14.61 -28.17
C PRO A 168 -39.54 -15.98 -27.46
N ASP A 169 -39.93 -17.07 -28.12
CA ASP A 169 -39.99 -18.40 -27.51
C ASP A 169 -38.58 -18.97 -27.24
N GLU A 170 -37.63 -18.70 -28.14
CA GLU A 170 -36.23 -19.09 -27.99
C GLU A 170 -35.51 -18.31 -26.88
N VAL A 171 -35.84 -17.03 -26.69
CA VAL A 171 -35.28 -16.20 -25.61
C VAL A 171 -35.73 -16.69 -24.24
N GLU A 172 -36.98 -17.10 -24.09
CA GLU A 172 -37.48 -17.66 -22.82
C GLU A 172 -36.74 -18.96 -22.48
N THR A 173 -36.57 -19.86 -23.46
CA THR A 173 -35.77 -21.09 -23.30
C THR A 173 -34.32 -20.77 -22.89
N TYR A 174 -33.70 -19.77 -23.50
CA TYR A 174 -32.34 -19.33 -23.12
C TYR A 174 -32.28 -18.77 -21.68
N ARG A 175 -33.29 -18.02 -21.25
CA ARG A 175 -33.37 -17.48 -19.87
C ARG A 175 -33.44 -18.60 -18.85
N GLU A 176 -34.23 -19.64 -19.10
CA GLU A 176 -34.33 -20.83 -18.25
C GLU A 176 -32.99 -21.57 -18.14
N ILE A 177 -32.35 -21.88 -19.28
CA ILE A 177 -31.04 -22.55 -19.31
C ILE A 177 -29.99 -21.73 -18.54
N ARG A 178 -30.00 -20.41 -18.69
CA ARG A 178 -29.07 -19.52 -18.01
C ARG A 178 -29.31 -19.45 -16.50
N ALA A 179 -30.57 -19.43 -16.08
CA ALA A 179 -30.93 -19.46 -14.66
C ALA A 179 -30.49 -20.78 -14.01
N ALA A 180 -30.73 -21.92 -14.68
CA ALA A 180 -30.28 -23.23 -14.23
C ALA A 180 -28.75 -23.30 -14.12
N SER A 181 -28.03 -22.84 -15.15
CA SER A 181 -26.55 -22.83 -15.18
C SER A 181 -25.97 -21.92 -14.08
N ALA A 182 -26.59 -20.76 -13.83
CA ALA A 182 -26.16 -19.85 -12.76
C ALA A 182 -26.40 -20.43 -11.35
N ALA A 183 -27.52 -21.14 -11.16
CA ALA A 183 -27.81 -21.84 -9.90
C ALA A 183 -26.83 -23.00 -9.65
N GLU A 184 -26.47 -23.75 -10.70
CA GLU A 184 -25.46 -24.81 -10.64
C GLU A 184 -24.07 -24.25 -10.30
N ALA A 185 -23.64 -23.18 -10.98
CA ALA A 185 -22.37 -22.52 -10.68
C ALA A 185 -22.31 -21.99 -9.24
N LYS A 186 -23.42 -21.44 -8.74
CA LYS A 186 -23.53 -20.97 -7.34
C LYS A 186 -23.44 -22.12 -6.34
N ARG A 187 -24.09 -23.26 -6.62
CA ARG A 187 -23.98 -24.47 -5.78
C ARG A 187 -22.56 -25.04 -5.80
N ALA A 188 -21.91 -25.09 -6.96
CA ALA A 188 -20.54 -25.57 -7.09
C ALA A 188 -19.56 -24.68 -6.29
N ALA A 189 -19.71 -23.35 -6.36
CA ALA A 189 -18.91 -22.41 -5.58
C ALA A 189 -19.14 -22.55 -4.06
N GLN A 190 -20.38 -22.80 -3.63
CA GLN A 190 -20.71 -23.06 -2.23
C GLN A 190 -20.15 -24.41 -1.74
N ALA A 191 -20.21 -25.45 -2.56
CA ALA A 191 -19.66 -26.77 -2.25
C ALA A 191 -18.12 -26.74 -2.16
N GLN A 192 -17.45 -25.98 -3.03
CA GLN A 192 -15.99 -25.77 -2.95
C GLN A 192 -15.58 -24.96 -1.73
N SER A 193 -16.42 -24.02 -1.28
CA SER A 193 -16.22 -23.26 -0.03
C SER A 193 -16.42 -24.12 1.23
N MET A 194 -17.21 -25.19 1.16
CA MET A 194 -17.49 -26.11 2.29
C MET A 194 -16.43 -27.21 2.49
N LEU A 195 -15.28 -27.15 1.83
CA LEU A 195 -14.16 -28.05 2.15
C LEU A 195 -13.54 -27.66 3.51
N PRO A 196 -13.19 -28.63 4.37
CA PRO A 196 -12.84 -28.38 5.75
C PRO A 196 -11.41 -27.86 5.84
N ASN A 197 -11.24 -26.55 5.91
CA ASN A 197 -10.05 -25.97 6.53
C ASN A 197 -10.45 -24.70 7.30
N GLY A 198 -10.73 -24.91 8.60
CA GLY A 198 -10.61 -23.93 9.69
C GLY A 198 -11.50 -22.69 9.64
N ASP A 199 -12.52 -22.66 10.51
CA ASP A 199 -13.25 -21.51 11.05
C ASP A 199 -12.90 -20.10 10.51
N VAL A 200 -13.84 -19.48 9.78
CA VAL A 200 -14.18 -18.06 9.99
C VAL A 200 -15.68 -17.88 9.84
N LYS A 201 -16.36 -17.82 10.98
CA LYS A 201 -17.74 -17.33 11.12
C LYS A 201 -17.77 -15.84 10.82
N VAL A 202 -17.98 -15.45 9.57
CA VAL A 202 -18.31 -14.05 9.24
C VAL A 202 -19.80 -13.85 9.46
N LYS A 203 -20.10 -13.19 10.58
CA LYS A 203 -21.44 -12.73 10.97
C LYS A 203 -21.98 -11.80 9.89
N ALA A 204 -23.09 -12.17 9.26
CA ALA A 204 -23.85 -11.25 8.41
C ALA A 204 -24.60 -10.27 9.34
N GLU A 205 -24.33 -8.98 9.20
CA GLU A 205 -25.13 -7.91 9.81
C GLU A 205 -26.17 -7.46 8.78
N ASN A 206 -27.41 -7.31 9.27
CA ASN A 206 -28.60 -6.89 8.52
C ASN A 206 -28.58 -5.39 8.19
#